data_AF-A0A1G5PGL3-F1
#
_entry.id   AF-A0A1G5PGL3-F1
#
_cell.length_a   1.000
_cell.length_b   1.000
_cell.length_c   1.000
_cell.angle_alpha   90.00
_cell.angle_beta   90.00
_cell.angle_gamma   90.00
#
_symmetry.space_group_name_H-M   'P 1'
#
loop_
_entity.id
_entity.type
_entity.pdbx_description
1 polymer ?
#
loop_
_entity_poly.entity_id
_entity_poly.type
_entity_poly.pdbx_seq_one_letter_code
_entity_poly.pdbx_strand_id
1 'polypeptide(L)'
;QVRIPAGYWTSWGGQFEQLQAAAARLQLVVPVALLLVFVLLFMMFGNLRDGLVVFTGIPFALTGGVLALWLRDIPLSISAGVGFIALSGVAVLNGLVMVSFIRGLLEEGKPLDIAVREGALVRLRPVLMTALVASLGFIPMALATGTGAEVQRPLATVVIGGILSSTALTLLVLPALYHSVLRRREQPPAG
;
A
#
# COMPACT_ATOMS: atom_id res chain seq x y z
N GLN A 1 19.16 -14.61 30.96
CA GLN A 1 18.08 -15.22 31.76
C GLN A 1 18.49 -15.12 33.23
N VAL A 2 17.83 -14.26 34.01
CA VAL A 2 18.13 -14.07 35.44
C VAL A 2 17.03 -14.75 36.25
N ARG A 3 17.39 -15.69 37.13
CA ARG A 3 16.44 -16.39 38.02
C ARG A 3 16.04 -15.45 39.15
N ILE A 4 14.77 -15.05 39.17
CA ILE A 4 14.18 -14.24 40.24
C ILE A 4 13.63 -15.19 41.33
N PRO A 5 13.88 -14.95 42.62
CA PRO A 5 13.40 -15.80 43.73
C PRO A 5 11.88 -15.70 43.95
N ALA A 6 11.30 -16.73 44.56
CA ALA A 6 9.85 -16.86 44.78
C ALA A 6 9.32 -15.76 45.72
N GLY A 7 8.23 -15.10 45.30
CA GLY A 7 7.60 -13.98 46.04
C GLY A 7 7.70 -12.63 45.33
N TYR A 8 8.49 -12.52 44.26
CA TYR A 8 8.55 -11.35 43.39
C TYR A 8 7.72 -11.55 42.12
N TRP A 9 6.86 -10.59 41.81
CA TRP A 9 6.14 -10.51 40.54
C TRP A 9 6.91 -9.58 39.61
N THR A 10 7.30 -10.07 38.43
CA THR A 10 7.80 -9.19 37.36
C THR A 10 6.60 -8.63 36.62
N SER A 11 6.20 -7.40 36.95
CA SER A 11 5.26 -6.64 36.13
C SER A 11 6.05 -5.79 35.14
N TRP A 12 5.76 -5.93 33.85
CA TRP A 12 6.24 -5.00 32.84
C TRP A 12 5.47 -3.67 32.99
N GLY A 13 5.91 -2.78 33.88
CA GLY A 13 5.28 -1.46 34.07
C GLY A 13 5.88 -0.38 33.16
N GLY A 14 5.05 0.51 32.64
CA GLY A 14 5.48 1.72 31.92
C GLY A 14 5.42 1.62 30.39
N GLN A 15 6.49 2.04 29.68
CA GLN A 15 6.54 2.15 28.22
C GLN A 15 6.24 0.82 27.48
N PHE A 16 6.58 -0.34 28.06
CA PHE A 16 6.38 -1.65 27.40
C PHE A 16 4.90 -2.06 27.36
N GLU A 17 4.14 -1.77 28.41
CA GLU A 17 2.69 -1.97 28.46
C GLU A 17 1.98 -1.01 27.50
N GLN A 18 2.45 0.24 27.39
CA GLN A 18 1.98 1.19 26.38
C GLN A 18 2.29 0.73 24.96
N LEU A 19 3.47 0.14 24.70
CA LEU A 19 3.81 -0.45 23.41
C LEU A 19 2.94 -1.66 23.07
N GLN A 20 2.67 -2.56 24.03
CA GLN A 20 1.77 -3.70 23.83
C GLN A 20 0.34 -3.26 23.58
N ALA A 21 -0.19 -2.33 24.38
CA ALA A 21 -1.53 -1.78 24.20
C ALA A 21 -1.67 -1.04 22.85
N ALA A 22 -0.64 -0.30 22.43
CA ALA A 22 -0.62 0.37 21.13
C ALA A 22 -0.52 -0.62 19.96
N ALA A 23 0.29 -1.68 20.09
CA ALA A 23 0.38 -2.75 19.08
C ALA A 23 -0.95 -3.49 18.92
N ALA A 24 -1.63 -3.81 20.03
CA ALA A 24 -2.96 -4.43 20.01
C ALA A 24 -4.01 -3.53 19.35
N ARG A 25 -3.96 -2.22 19.59
CA ARG A 25 -4.82 -1.26 18.87
C ARG A 25 -4.51 -1.23 17.38
N LEU A 26 -3.24 -1.25 16.99
CA LEU A 26 -2.84 -1.21 15.59
C LEU A 26 -3.29 -2.47 14.82
N GLN A 27 -3.26 -3.63 15.48
CA GLN A 27 -3.81 -4.89 14.94
C GLN A 27 -5.30 -4.82 14.65
N LEU A 28 -6.05 -3.95 15.32
CA LEU A 28 -7.49 -3.75 15.06
C LEU A 28 -7.74 -2.60 14.08
N VAL A 29 -7.00 -1.49 14.22
CA VAL A 29 -7.15 -0.29 13.39
C VAL A 29 -6.73 -0.55 11.93
N VAL A 30 -5.64 -1.29 11.68
CA VAL A 30 -5.17 -1.57 10.31
C VAL A 30 -6.21 -2.38 9.51
N PRO A 31 -6.76 -3.51 10.00
CA PRO A 31 -7.81 -4.23 9.30
C PRO A 31 -9.08 -3.40 9.11
N VAL A 32 -9.50 -2.62 10.11
CA VAL A 32 -10.68 -1.76 10.00
C VAL A 32 -10.48 -0.69 8.93
N ALA A 33 -9.30 -0.07 8.87
CA ALA A 33 -8.96 0.90 7.83
C ALA A 33 -8.96 0.28 6.43
N LEU A 34 -8.34 -0.90 6.27
CA LEU A 34 -8.34 -1.64 5.00
C LEU A 34 -9.75 -2.06 4.56
N LEU A 35 -10.59 -2.47 5.51
CA LEU A 35 -11.98 -2.82 5.26
C LEU A 35 -12.80 -1.60 4.82
N LEU A 36 -12.63 -0.45 5.48
CA LEU A 36 -13.23 0.82 5.07
C LEU A 36 -12.82 1.23 3.65
N VAL A 37 -11.52 1.12 3.34
CA VAL A 37 -11.00 1.39 2.00
C VAL A 37 -11.62 0.45 0.96
N PHE A 38 -11.73 -0.84 1.26
CA PHE A 38 -12.38 -1.82 0.39
C PHE A 38 -13.86 -1.49 0.14
N VAL A 39 -14.61 -1.15 1.19
CA VAL A 39 -16.02 -0.75 1.08
C VAL A 39 -16.16 0.51 0.23
N LEU A 40 -15.29 1.49 0.39
CA LEU A 40 -15.30 2.71 -0.41
C LEU A 40 -15.03 2.43 -1.90
N LEU A 41 -14.07 1.54 -2.20
CA LEU A 41 -13.78 1.10 -3.57
C LEU A 41 -14.96 0.35 -4.19
N PHE A 42 -15.62 -0.51 -3.41
CA PHE A 42 -16.81 -1.21 -3.86
C PHE A 42 -17.95 -0.25 -4.21
N MET A 43 -18.20 0.76 -3.36
CA MET A 43 -19.19 1.79 -3.61
C MET A 43 -18.84 2.65 -4.84
N MET A 44 -17.55 2.95 -5.05
CA MET A 44 -17.13 3.78 -6.17
C MET A 44 -17.26 3.08 -7.53
N PHE A 45 -16.84 1.82 -7.65
CA PHE A 45 -16.86 1.11 -8.93
C PHE A 45 -18.16 0.35 -9.21
N GLY A 46 -19.01 0.17 -8.20
CA GLY A 46 -20.26 -0.59 -8.30
C GLY A 46 -20.06 -2.07 -8.65
N ASN A 47 -18.83 -2.57 -8.69
CA ASN A 47 -18.53 -3.97 -8.98
C ASN A 47 -17.31 -4.47 -8.19
N LEU A 48 -17.36 -5.74 -7.80
CA LEU A 48 -16.29 -6.37 -7.02
C LEU A 48 -14.99 -6.58 -7.81
N ARG A 49 -15.02 -6.70 -9.14
CA ARG A 49 -13.83 -7.07 -9.92
C ARG A 49 -12.83 -5.92 -9.99
N ASP A 50 -13.29 -4.72 -10.34
CA ASP A 50 -12.44 -3.52 -10.38
C ASP A 50 -11.92 -3.18 -8.98
N GLY A 51 -12.79 -3.30 -7.97
CA GLY A 51 -12.40 -3.14 -6.57
C GLY A 51 -11.30 -4.12 -6.14
N LEU A 52 -11.42 -5.41 -6.50
CA LEU A 52 -10.39 -6.42 -6.22
C LEU A 52 -9.09 -6.16 -6.98
N VAL A 53 -9.14 -5.71 -8.24
CA VAL A 53 -7.94 -5.36 -9.01
C VAL A 53 -7.19 -4.22 -8.33
N VAL A 54 -7.89 -3.15 -7.92
CA VAL A 54 -7.25 -2.05 -7.16
C VAL A 54 -6.76 -2.54 -5.80
N PHE A 55 -7.51 -3.43 -5.13
CA PHE A 55 -7.14 -4.00 -3.85
C PHE A 55 -5.84 -4.82 -3.93
N THR A 56 -5.52 -5.47 -5.05
CA THR A 56 -4.22 -6.14 -5.23
C THR A 56 -3.03 -5.17 -5.11
N GLY A 57 -3.23 -3.88 -5.35
CA GLY A 57 -2.18 -2.88 -5.16
C GLY A 57 -1.72 -2.75 -3.70
N ILE A 58 -2.61 -2.99 -2.74
CA ILE A 58 -2.31 -2.87 -1.30
C ILE A 58 -1.25 -3.87 -0.84
N PRO A 59 -1.45 -5.21 -0.95
CA PRO A 59 -0.47 -6.17 -0.47
C PRO A 59 0.90 -6.01 -1.14
N PHE A 60 0.94 -5.55 -2.40
CA PHE A 60 2.19 -5.24 -3.10
C PHE A 60 2.89 -3.99 -2.56
N ALA A 61 2.14 -2.92 -2.26
CA ALA A 61 2.71 -1.76 -1.60
C ALA A 61 3.26 -2.15 -0.21
N LEU A 62 2.49 -2.91 0.56
CA LEU A 62 2.90 -3.42 1.87
C LEU A 62 4.18 -4.25 1.80
N THR A 63 4.31 -5.18 0.84
CA THR A 63 5.56 -5.96 0.68
C THR A 63 6.75 -5.07 0.35
N GLY A 64 6.60 -4.06 -0.50
CA GLY A 64 7.65 -3.05 -0.74
C GLY A 64 8.08 -2.31 0.53
N GLY A 65 7.12 -1.90 1.36
CA GLY A 65 7.40 -1.23 2.63
C GLY A 65 8.07 -2.14 3.66
N VAL A 66 7.64 -3.40 3.77
CA VAL A 66 8.25 -4.42 4.65
C VAL A 66 9.68 -4.73 4.20
N LEU A 67 9.90 -4.91 2.90
CA LEU A 67 11.23 -5.14 2.33
C LEU A 67 12.18 -3.98 2.60
N ALA A 68 11.70 -2.73 2.50
CA ALA A 68 12.52 -1.55 2.79
C ALA A 68 12.90 -1.42 4.27
N LEU A 69 12.00 -1.78 5.20
CA LEU A 69 12.33 -1.85 6.62
C LEU A 69 13.36 -2.94 6.89
N TRP A 70 13.17 -4.12 6.30
CA TRP A 70 14.07 -5.25 6.45
C TRP A 70 15.46 -4.95 5.91
N LEU A 71 15.57 -4.35 4.72
CA LEU A 71 16.84 -3.95 4.12
C LEU A 71 17.60 -2.89 4.93
N ARG A 72 16.89 -2.10 5.74
CA ARG A 72 17.48 -1.07 6.61
C ARG A 72 17.64 -1.53 8.06
N ASP A 73 17.34 -2.79 8.38
CA ASP A 73 17.31 -3.34 9.74
C ASP A 73 16.49 -2.49 10.73
N ILE A 74 15.39 -1.88 10.25
CA ILE A 74 14.49 -1.07 11.08
C ILE A 74 13.35 -1.96 11.57
N PRO A 75 13.11 -2.06 12.89
CA PRO A 75 12.03 -2.86 13.42
C PRO A 75 10.66 -2.29 13.03
N LEU A 76 9.67 -3.17 12.96
CA LEU A 76 8.28 -2.78 12.70
C LEU A 76 7.73 -2.04 13.93
N SER A 77 7.68 -0.71 13.85
CA SER A 77 7.22 0.18 14.91
C SER A 77 5.81 0.72 14.65
N ILE A 78 5.21 1.39 15.64
CA ILE A 78 3.91 2.06 15.49
C ILE A 78 3.95 3.09 14.35
N SER A 79 5.05 3.84 14.25
CA SER A 79 5.26 4.85 13.21
C SER A 79 5.36 4.22 11.81
N ALA A 80 5.98 3.04 11.70
CA ALA A 80 5.93 2.24 10.48
C ALA A 80 4.50 1.79 10.14
N GLY A 81 3.72 1.39 11.16
CA GLY A 81 2.30 1.07 11.04
C GLY A 81 1.46 2.19 10.42
N VAL A 82 1.64 3.43 10.90
CA VAL A 82 1.00 4.62 10.31
C VAL A 82 1.46 4.83 8.86
N GLY A 83 2.76 4.61 8.59
CA GLY A 83 3.31 4.61 7.23
C GLY A 83 2.63 3.61 6.29
N PHE A 84 2.36 2.38 6.76
CA PHE A 84 1.65 1.37 5.97
C PHE A 84 0.20 1.75 5.66
N ILE A 85 -0.50 2.39 6.60
CA ILE A 85 -1.86 2.90 6.36
C ILE A 85 -1.84 4.00 5.29
N ALA A 86 -0.94 4.98 5.43
CA ALA A 86 -0.79 6.06 4.46
C ALA A 86 -0.42 5.53 3.07
N LEU A 87 0.54 4.59 3.02
CA LEU A 87 0.97 3.93 1.80
C LEU A 87 -0.18 3.17 1.12
N SER A 88 -1.01 2.46 1.89
CA SER A 88 -2.17 1.75 1.34
C SER A 88 -3.14 2.72 0.66
N GLY A 89 -3.37 3.91 1.24
CA GLY A 89 -4.17 4.96 0.63
C GLY A 89 -3.59 5.46 -0.70
N VAL A 90 -2.28 5.70 -0.76
CA VAL A 90 -1.59 6.12 -2.00
C VAL A 90 -1.68 5.04 -3.08
N ALA A 91 -1.43 3.78 -2.72
CA ALA A 91 -1.52 2.65 -3.64
C ALA A 91 -2.94 2.51 -4.23
N VAL A 92 -3.96 2.67 -3.39
CA VAL A 92 -5.35 2.65 -3.81
C VAL A 92 -5.69 3.81 -4.73
N LEU A 93 -5.26 5.04 -4.39
CA LEU A 93 -5.49 6.20 -5.25
C LEU A 93 -4.87 6.00 -6.64
N ASN A 94 -3.64 5.51 -6.71
CA ASN A 94 -2.97 5.24 -7.98
C ASN A 94 -3.70 4.17 -8.80
N GLY A 95 -4.10 3.06 -8.18
CA GLY A 95 -4.88 2.00 -8.85
C GLY A 95 -6.26 2.48 -9.30
N LEU A 96 -6.95 3.24 -8.45
CA LEU A 96 -8.26 3.83 -8.71
C LEU A 96 -8.23 4.72 -9.95
N VAL A 97 -7.28 5.65 -9.98
CA VAL A 97 -7.10 6.63 -11.05
C VAL A 97 -6.75 5.96 -12.38
N MET A 98 -6.00 4.85 -12.36
CA MET A 98 -5.72 4.03 -13.55
C MET A 98 -6.98 3.32 -14.05
N VAL A 99 -7.68 2.58 -13.18
CA VAL A 99 -8.86 1.79 -13.57
C VAL A 99 -10.00 2.69 -14.05
N SER A 100 -10.26 3.82 -13.39
CA SER A 100 -11.27 4.78 -13.84
C SER A 100 -10.96 5.35 -15.23
N PHE A 101 -9.69 5.54 -15.57
CA PHE A 101 -9.30 6.01 -16.91
C PHE A 101 -9.51 4.93 -17.98
N ILE A 102 -9.13 3.68 -17.68
CA ILE A 102 -9.38 2.55 -18.60
C ILE A 102 -10.89 2.37 -18.82
N ARG A 103 -11.70 2.49 -17.77
CA ARG A 103 -13.17 2.46 -17.87
C ARG A 103 -13.72 3.58 -18.75
N GLY A 104 -13.26 4.81 -18.58
CA GLY A 104 -13.67 5.93 -19.45
C GLY A 104 -13.41 5.63 -20.93
N LEU A 105 -12.22 5.08 -21.25
CA LEU A 105 -11.88 4.66 -22.62
C LEU A 105 -12.77 3.52 -23.15
N LEU A 106 -13.16 2.58 -22.28
CA LEU A 106 -14.11 1.52 -22.63
C LEU A 106 -15.52 2.07 -22.87
N GLU A 107 -15.96 3.04 -22.08
CA GLU A 107 -17.26 3.73 -22.24
C GLU A 107 -17.30 4.58 -23.52
N GLU A 108 -16.16 5.10 -23.97
CA GLU A 108 -15.98 5.73 -25.29
C GLU A 108 -16.02 4.72 -26.46
N GLY A 109 -16.17 3.42 -26.18
CA GLY A 109 -16.27 2.36 -27.19
C GLY A 109 -14.93 1.84 -27.71
N LYS A 110 -13.79 2.20 -27.07
CA LYS A 110 -12.49 1.64 -27.46
C LYS A 110 -12.40 0.17 -27.05
N PRO A 111 -11.77 -0.70 -27.87
CA PRO A 111 -11.55 -2.09 -27.50
C PRO A 111 -10.59 -2.18 -26.31
N LEU A 112 -10.76 -3.23 -25.50
CA LEU A 112 -10.03 -3.43 -24.25
C LEU A 112 -8.51 -3.30 -24.39
N ASP A 113 -7.93 -3.94 -25.40
CA ASP A 113 -6.48 -3.89 -25.65
C ASP A 113 -5.96 -2.46 -25.83
N ILE A 114 -6.72 -1.64 -26.57
CA ILE A 114 -6.36 -0.24 -26.83
C ILE A 114 -6.58 0.58 -25.56
N ALA A 115 -7.69 0.41 -24.86
CA ALA A 115 -8.00 1.12 -23.63
C ALA A 115 -6.95 0.90 -22.54
N VAL A 116 -6.49 -0.34 -22.35
CA VAL A 116 -5.45 -0.69 -21.37
C VAL A 116 -4.09 -0.10 -21.77
N ARG A 117 -3.71 -0.24 -23.04
CA ARG A 117 -2.42 0.29 -23.54
C ARG A 117 -2.37 1.81 -23.48
N GLU A 118 -3.42 2.47 -23.94
CA GLU A 118 -3.51 3.93 -23.93
C GLU A 118 -3.58 4.47 -22.49
N GLY A 119 -4.36 3.82 -21.62
CA GLY A 119 -4.41 4.14 -20.20
C GLY A 119 -3.04 4.04 -19.53
N ALA A 120 -2.30 2.95 -19.77
CA ALA A 120 -0.95 2.78 -19.24
C ALA A 120 0.02 3.86 -19.73
N LEU A 121 -0.01 4.19 -21.02
CA LEU A 121 0.89 5.20 -21.63
C LEU A 121 0.60 6.62 -21.11
N VAL A 122 -0.67 7.02 -21.03
CA VAL A 122 -1.05 8.36 -20.55
C VAL A 122 -0.75 8.52 -19.06
N ARG A 123 -0.91 7.44 -18.28
CA ARG A 123 -0.68 7.48 -16.83
C ARG A 123 0.77 7.30 -16.40
N LEU A 124 1.65 6.85 -17.30
CA LEU A 124 3.07 6.65 -17.01
C LEU A 124 3.72 7.90 -16.41
N ARG A 125 3.59 9.06 -17.07
CA ARG A 125 4.22 10.31 -16.60
C ARG A 125 3.62 10.81 -15.28
N PRO A 126 2.29 10.92 -15.12
CA PRO A 126 1.68 11.33 -13.85
C PRO A 126 2.07 10.45 -12.66
N VAL A 127 2.05 9.12 -12.81
CA VAL A 127 2.36 8.19 -11.72
C VAL A 127 3.84 8.28 -11.33
N LEU A 128 4.75 8.38 -12.31
CA LEU A 128 6.16 8.58 -12.02
C LEU A 128 6.41 9.92 -11.32
N MET A 129 5.73 11.00 -11.73
CA MET A 129 5.86 12.30 -11.07
C MET A 129 5.44 12.24 -9.60
N THR A 130 4.28 11.67 -9.28
CA THR A 130 3.81 11.57 -7.89
C THR A 130 4.72 10.67 -7.07
N ALA A 131 5.20 9.56 -7.64
CA ALA A 131 6.11 8.65 -6.98
C ALA A 131 7.47 9.31 -6.68
N LEU A 132 8.03 10.06 -7.63
CA LEU A 132 9.30 10.76 -7.47
C LEU A 132 9.19 11.89 -6.46
N VAL A 133 8.16 12.75 -6.56
CA VAL A 133 7.95 13.85 -5.63
C VAL A 133 7.80 13.34 -4.20
N ALA A 134 6.98 12.30 -3.99
CA ALA A 134 6.81 11.70 -2.68
C ALA A 134 8.13 11.08 -2.18
N SER A 135 8.78 10.24 -3.00
CA SER A 135 10.02 9.56 -2.60
C SER A 135 11.11 10.54 -2.22
N LEU A 136 11.36 11.56 -3.06
CA LEU A 136 12.35 12.61 -2.81
C LEU A 136 11.99 13.44 -1.56
N GLY A 137 10.72 13.76 -1.35
CA GLY A 137 10.24 14.48 -0.16
C GLY A 137 10.47 13.73 1.15
N PHE A 138 10.46 12.40 1.12
CA PHE A 138 10.72 11.56 2.30
C PHE A 138 12.20 11.25 2.53
N ILE A 139 13.13 11.53 1.59
CA ILE A 139 14.57 11.26 1.77
C ILE A 139 15.16 11.94 3.01
N PRO A 140 14.94 13.24 3.27
CA PRO A 140 15.51 13.90 4.45
C PRO A 140 15.02 13.25 5.76
N MET A 141 13.73 12.91 5.80
CA MET A 141 13.09 12.24 6.93
C MET A 141 13.63 10.81 7.14
N ALA A 142 13.95 10.12 6.05
CA ALA A 142 14.53 8.79 6.07
C ALA A 142 15.98 8.77 6.58
N LEU A 143 16.72 9.87 6.46
CA LEU A 143 18.12 10.02 6.85
C LEU A 143 18.32 10.81 8.16
N ALA A 144 17.28 11.46 8.67
CA ALA A 144 17.34 12.32 9.85
C ALA A 144 18.00 11.63 11.05
N THR A 145 18.95 12.28 11.73
CA THR A 145 19.67 11.77 12.93
C THR A 145 19.35 12.54 14.21
N GLY A 146 18.62 13.64 14.11
CA GLY A 146 18.25 14.47 15.26
C GLY A 146 17.05 13.97 16.05
N THR A 147 16.56 14.80 16.96
CA THR A 147 15.39 14.53 17.81
C THR A 147 14.17 14.12 16.98
N GLY A 148 13.49 13.03 17.37
CA GLY A 148 12.32 12.51 16.66
C GLY A 148 12.65 11.59 15.48
N ALA A 149 13.93 11.35 15.16
CA ALA A 149 14.35 10.40 14.12
C ALA A 149 13.80 8.99 14.34
N GLU A 150 13.57 8.57 15.59
CA GLU A 150 12.99 7.26 15.93
C GLU A 150 11.57 7.05 15.37
N VAL A 151 10.79 8.12 15.21
CA VAL A 151 9.43 8.10 14.65
C VAL A 151 9.47 8.35 13.15
N GLN A 152 10.36 9.24 12.72
CA GLN A 152 10.41 9.71 11.34
C GLN A 152 11.00 8.69 10.36
N ARG A 153 12.12 8.04 10.73
CA ARG A 153 12.82 7.09 9.85
C ARG A 153 11.96 5.89 9.46
N PRO A 154 11.26 5.20 10.38
CA PRO A 154 10.46 4.03 9.99
C PRO A 154 9.30 4.42 9.08
N LEU A 155 8.62 5.54 9.36
CA LEU A 155 7.53 6.06 8.55
C LEU A 155 8.00 6.36 7.12
N ALA A 156 9.07 7.16 6.98
CA ALA A 156 9.60 7.54 5.68
C ALA A 156 10.11 6.34 4.88
N THR A 157 10.77 5.38 5.54
CA THR A 157 11.28 4.16 4.90
C THR A 157 10.18 3.33 4.28
N VAL A 158 9.09 3.11 5.03
CA VAL A 158 7.93 2.34 4.54
C VAL A 158 7.30 3.01 3.34
N VAL A 159 7.11 4.33 3.40
CA VAL A 159 6.47 5.09 2.33
C VAL A 159 7.33 5.06 1.06
N ILE A 160 8.64 5.29 1.16
CA ILE A 160 9.55 5.25 -0.01
C ILE A 160 9.56 3.85 -0.64
N GLY A 161 9.83 2.81 0.15
CA GLY A 161 9.90 1.44 -0.35
C GLY A 161 8.58 0.96 -0.95
N GLY A 162 7.48 1.29 -0.27
CA GLY A 162 6.14 0.98 -0.71
C GLY A 162 5.76 1.68 -2.00
N ILE A 163 6.06 2.98 -2.14
CA ILE A 163 5.76 3.74 -3.36
C ILE A 163 6.57 3.21 -4.54
N LEU A 164 7.85 2.89 -4.35
CA LEU A 164 8.68 2.32 -5.42
C LEU A 164 8.11 0.98 -5.90
N SER A 165 7.74 0.10 -4.98
CA SER A 165 7.13 -1.19 -5.31
C SER A 165 5.75 -1.04 -5.94
N SER A 166 4.88 -0.19 -5.35
CA SER A 166 3.54 0.11 -5.86
C SER A 166 3.57 0.75 -7.25
N THR A 167 4.54 1.61 -7.52
CA THR A 167 4.70 2.27 -8.82
C THR A 167 5.12 1.27 -9.89
N ALA A 168 6.09 0.41 -9.59
CA ALA A 168 6.47 -0.68 -10.47
C ALA A 168 5.27 -1.60 -10.75
N LEU A 169 4.48 -1.94 -9.73
CA LEU A 169 3.26 -2.72 -9.91
C LEU A 169 2.21 -2.01 -10.76
N THR A 170 1.92 -0.73 -10.48
CA THR A 170 0.85 0.02 -11.15
C THR A 170 1.16 0.23 -12.63
N LEU A 171 2.43 0.37 -13.00
CA LEU A 171 2.87 0.61 -14.37
C LEU A 171 3.11 -0.68 -15.16
N LEU A 172 3.59 -1.75 -14.52
CA LEU A 172 3.95 -3.00 -15.22
C LEU A 172 2.90 -4.10 -15.04
N VAL A 173 2.44 -4.30 -13.81
CA VAL A 173 1.65 -5.47 -13.43
C VAL A 173 0.16 -5.19 -13.51
N LEU A 174 -0.29 -3.99 -13.15
CA LEU A 174 -1.72 -3.64 -13.14
C LEU A 174 -2.32 -3.62 -14.55
N PRO A 175 -1.66 -3.09 -15.61
CA PRO A 175 -2.18 -3.18 -16.98
C PRO A 175 -2.25 -4.63 -17.47
N ALA A 176 -1.25 -5.45 -17.15
CA ALA A 176 -1.23 -6.87 -17.51
C ALA A 176 -2.30 -7.68 -16.78
N LEU A 177 -2.51 -7.43 -15.48
CA LEU A 177 -3.56 -8.04 -14.69
C LEU A 177 -4.94 -7.62 -15.21
N TYR A 178 -5.17 -6.33 -15.44
CA TYR A 178 -6.45 -5.83 -15.95
C TYR A 178 -6.78 -6.43 -17.32
N HIS A 179 -5.78 -6.48 -18.22
CA HIS A 179 -5.90 -7.16 -19.51
C HIS A 179 -6.30 -8.63 -19.35
N SER A 180 -5.61 -9.39 -18.49
CA SER A 180 -5.91 -10.81 -18.28
C SER A 180 -7.29 -11.07 -17.66
N VAL A 181 -7.72 -10.22 -16.72
CA VAL A 181 -8.99 -10.36 -16.00
C VAL A 181 -10.18 -10.00 -16.89
N LEU A 182 -10.07 -8.94 -17.71
CA LEU A 182 -11.14 -8.57 -18.65
C LEU A 182 -11.12 -9.38 -19.95
N ARG A 183 -9.97 -9.85 -20.44
CA ARG A 183 -9.90 -10.74 -21.62
C ARG A 183 -10.59 -12.08 -21.38
N ARG A 184 -10.59 -12.59 -20.14
CA ARG A 184 -11.41 -13.75 -19.73
C ARG A 184 -12.92 -13.51 -19.83
N ARG A 185 -13.38 -12.26 -20.06
CA ARG A 185 -14.78 -11.90 -20.23
C ARG A 185 -15.24 -11.97 -21.69
N GLU A 186 -14.33 -11.83 -22.65
CA GLU A 186 -14.65 -11.91 -24.09
C GLU A 186 -14.52 -13.32 -24.67
N GLN A 187 -13.91 -14.27 -23.94
CA GLN A 187 -14.04 -15.69 -24.27
C GLN A 187 -15.33 -16.21 -23.63
N PRO A 188 -16.32 -16.68 -24.41
CA PRO A 188 -17.43 -17.44 -23.86
C PRO A 188 -16.88 -18.65 -23.09
N PRO A 189 -17.56 -19.16 -22.06
CA PRO A 189 -17.19 -20.44 -21.47
C PRO A 189 -17.13 -21.47 -22.61
N ALA A 190 -15.95 -22.07 -22.81
CA ALA A 190 -15.84 -23.28 -23.61
C ALA A 190 -16.50 -24.39 -22.79
N GLY A 191 -17.74 -24.73 -23.13
CA GLY A 191 -18.54 -25.77 -22.47
C GLY A 191 -20.01 -25.49 -22.57
#